data_AF-A0A7J4RPE6-F1
#
_entry.id   AF-A0A7J4RPE6-F1
#
_cell.length_a   1.000
_cell.length_b   1.000
_cell.length_c   1.000
_cell.angle_alpha   90.00
_cell.angle_beta   90.00
_cell.angle_gamma   90.00
#
_symmetry.space_group_name_H-M   'P 1'
#
loop_
_entity.id
_entity.type
_entity.pdbx_description
1 polymer ?
#
loop_
_entity_poly.entity_id
_entity_poly.type
_entity_poly.pdbx_seq_one_letter_code
_entity_poly.pdbx_strand_id
1 'polypeptide(L)' 'MDESRLLKLKVVAMVAVIVEESGGEFLRPSSHRDRGDEWVRDHRRVIIGRRNLFRAKSKRSSAR' A
#
# COMPACT_ATOMS: atom_id res chain seq x y z
N MET A 1 20.64 6.84 36.38
CA MET A 1 20.88 7.31 35.00
C MET A 1 19.92 8.46 34.77
N ASP A 2 20.42 9.62 34.33
CA ASP A 2 19.57 10.77 34.01
C ASP A 2 18.63 10.43 32.84
N GLU A 3 17.36 10.81 32.94
CA GLU A 3 16.31 10.46 31.98
C GLU A 3 16.62 11.02 30.58
N SER A 4 17.22 12.22 30.53
CA SER A 4 17.70 12.83 29.29
C SER A 4 18.76 11.98 28.59
N ARG A 5 19.66 11.38 29.36
CA ARG A 5 20.71 10.49 28.83
C ARG A 5 20.13 9.20 28.29
N LEU A 6 19.13 8.64 28.97
CA LEU A 6 18.41 7.45 28.51
C LEU A 6 17.67 7.71 27.19
N LEU A 7 17.02 8.86 27.07
CA LEU A 7 16.31 9.27 25.85
C LEU A 7 17.27 9.40 24.66
N LYS A 8 18.42 10.05 24.86
CA LYS A 8 19.45 10.20 23.82
C LYS A 8 19.97 8.85 23.33
N LEU A 9 20.22 7.91 24.24
CA LEU A 9 20.67 6.56 23.88
C LEU A 9 19.62 5.80 23.07
N LYS A 10 18.33 5.93 23.42
CA LYS A 10 17.23 5.33 22.64
C LYS A 10 17.15 5.90 21.22
N VAL A 11 17.25 7.22 21.09
CA VAL A 11 17.24 7.90 19.78
C VAL A 11 18.41 7.43 18.92
N VAL A 12 19.62 7.36 19.48
CA VAL A 12 20.81 6.87 18.77
C VAL A 12 20.63 5.42 18.31
N ALA A 13 20.09 4.56 19.18
CA ALA A 13 19.83 3.16 18.83
C ALA A 13 18.79 3.03 17.70
N MET A 14 17.72 3.81 17.74
CA MET A 14 16.70 3.81 16.67
C MET A 14 17.26 4.32 15.34
N VAL A 15 18.06 5.39 15.36
CA VAL A 15 18.68 5.93 14.16
C VAL A 15 19.69 4.94 13.58
N ALA A 16 20.50 4.27 14.41
CA ALA A 16 21.45 3.25 13.95
C ALA A 16 20.75 2.10 13.22
N VAL A 17 19.60 1.63 13.74
CA VAL A 17 18.79 0.60 13.08
C VAL A 17 18.25 1.10 11.74
N ILE A 18 17.68 2.31 11.69
CA ILE A 18 17.13 2.88 10.45
C ILE A 18 18.21 3.09 9.39
N VAL A 19 19.39 3.55 9.80
CA VAL A 19 20.54 3.78 8.90
C VAL A 19 21.05 2.45 8.35
N GLU A 20 21.18 1.42 9.17
CA GLU A 20 21.58 0.08 8.71
C GLU A 20 20.52 -0.52 7.76
N GLU A 21 19.24 -0.40 8.11
CA GLU A 21 18.12 -0.89 7.28
C GLU A 21 17.99 -0.13 5.95
N SER A 22 18.53 1.08 5.84
CA SER A 22 18.56 1.83 4.57
C SER A 22 19.48 1.22 3.52
N GLY A 23 20.42 0.34 3.94
CA GLY A 23 21.25 -0.49 3.07
C GLY A 23 20.77 -1.94 2.89
N GLY A 24 19.83 -2.41 3.72
CA GLY A 24 19.26 -3.76 3.69
C GLY A 24 17.99 -3.86 2.82
N GLU A 25 17.63 -5.09 2.41
CA GLU A 25 16.33 -5.35 1.76
C GLU A 25 15.18 -5.01 2.72
N PHE A 26 14.61 -3.83 2.56
CA PHE A 26 13.36 -3.47 3.25
C PHE A 26 12.17 -4.22 2.62
N LEU A 27 11.21 -4.59 3.47
CA LEU A 27 9.94 -5.19 3.04
C LEU A 27 9.17 -4.22 2.14
N ARG A 28 9.38 -4.32 0.83
CA ARG A 28 8.56 -3.62 -0.15
C ARG A 28 7.19 -4.31 -0.21
N PRO A 29 6.08 -3.56 -0.27
CA PRO A 29 4.81 -4.13 -0.65
C PRO A 29 4.97 -4.89 -1.96
N SER A 30 4.59 -6.18 -1.99
CA SER A 30 4.62 -6.96 -3.22
C SER A 30 3.85 -6.23 -4.32
N SER A 31 4.35 -6.22 -5.56
CA SER A 31 3.70 -5.63 -6.74
C SER A 31 2.22 -6.03 -6.88
N HIS A 32 1.86 -7.21 -6.38
CA HIS A 32 0.50 -7.76 -6.38
C HIS A 32 -0.49 -7.09 -5.40
N ARG A 33 -0.05 -6.17 -4.51
CA ARG A 33 -0.97 -5.41 -3.64
C ARG A 33 -1.58 -4.20 -4.34
N ASP A 34 -1.13 -3.85 -5.54
CA ASP A 34 -1.67 -2.71 -6.27
C ASP A 34 -2.98 -3.10 -6.97
N ARG A 35 -4.08 -3.10 -6.22
CA ARG A 35 -5.50 -3.34 -6.63
C ARG A 35 -5.80 -4.61 -7.46
N GLY A 36 -4.82 -5.37 -7.93
CA GLY A 36 -4.94 -6.44 -8.92
C GLY A 36 -5.19 -5.90 -10.34
N ASP A 37 -4.91 -6.74 -11.35
CA ASP A 37 -5.23 -6.45 -12.76
C ASP A 37 -6.69 -6.05 -12.94
N GLU A 38 -6.97 -5.24 -13.98
CA GLU A 38 -8.34 -4.81 -14.29
C GLU A 38 -9.29 -6.01 -14.41
N TRP A 39 -8.83 -7.15 -14.94
CA TRP A 39 -9.61 -8.39 -15.02
C TRP A 39 -10.01 -8.96 -13.65
N VAL A 40 -9.06 -9.05 -12.70
CA VAL A 40 -9.33 -9.57 -11.35
C VAL A 40 -10.33 -8.69 -10.61
N ARG A 41 -10.18 -7.37 -10.75
CA ARG A 41 -11.09 -6.38 -10.17
C ARG A 41 -12.49 -6.46 -10.77
N ASP A 42 -12.56 -6.69 -12.08
CA ASP A 42 -13.81 -6.85 -12.82
C ASP A 42 -14.56 -8.12 -12.39
N HIS A 43 -13.84 -9.24 -12.38
CA HIS A 43 -14.36 -10.55 -11.98
C HIS A 43 -14.90 -10.53 -10.55
N ARG A 44 -14.18 -9.91 -9.60
CA ARG A 44 -14.63 -9.75 -8.22
C ARG A 44 -15.91 -8.93 -8.11
N ARG A 45 -16.08 -7.88 -8.93
CA ARG A 45 -17.32 -7.09 -8.96
C ARG A 45 -18.49 -7.93 -9.42
N VAL A 46 -18.33 -8.70 -10.50
CA VAL A 46 -19.38 -9.57 -11.04
C VAL A 46 -19.80 -10.64 -10.02
N ILE A 47 -18.85 -11.29 -9.34
CA ILE A 47 -19.16 -12.27 -8.28
C ILE A 47 -20.01 -11.65 -7.16
N ILE A 48 -19.72 -10.40 -6.78
CA ILE A 48 -20.45 -9.68 -5.71
C ILE A 48 -21.74 -9.04 -6.26
N GLY A 49 -22.15 -9.36 -7.50
CA GLY A 49 -23.36 -8.83 -8.13
C GLY A 49 -23.27 -7.37 -8.57
N ARG A 50 -22.07 -6.78 -8.58
CA ARG A 50 -21.82 -5.43 -9.11
C ARG A 50 -21.55 -5.49 -10.60
N ARG A 51 -21.88 -4.40 -11.32
CA ARG A 51 -21.59 -4.28 -12.75
C ARG A 51 -20.08 -4.28 -13.00
N ASN A 52 -19.68 -4.91 -14.10
CA ASN A 52 -18.32 -4.91 -14.60
C ASN A 52 -17.82 -3.46 -14.88
N LEU A 53 -16.53 -3.21 -14.69
CA LEU A 53 -15.83 -1.95 -14.92
C LEU A 53 -15.97 -1.45 -16.35
N PHE A 54 -16.04 -2.35 -17.34
CA PHE A 54 -16.30 -2.01 -18.74
C PHE A 54 -17.66 -1.32 -18.92
N ARG A 55 -18.76 -1.91 -18.40
CA ARG A 55 -20.10 -1.30 -18.41
C ARG A 55 -20.25 -0.16 -17.42
N ALA A 56 -19.44 -0.11 -16.36
CA ALA A 56 -19.44 1.01 -15.43
C ALA A 56 -18.84 2.28 -16.08
N LYS A 57 -17.75 2.13 -16.85
CA LYS A 57 -17.13 3.22 -17.63
C LYS A 57 -17.99 3.63 -18.82
N SER A 58 -18.75 2.70 -19.43
CA SER A 58 -19.65 2.99 -20.57
C SER A 58 -20.92 3.79 -20.21
N LYS A 59 -21.15 4.10 -18.92
CA LYS A 59 -22.23 5.02 -18.49
C LYS A 59 -21.76 6.48 -18.40
N ARG A 60 -20.73 6.85 -19.15
CA ARG A 60 -20.48 8.24 -19.53
C ARG A 60 -20.82 8.37 -21.02
N SER A 61 -21.74 9.29 -21.31
CA SER A 61 -22.23 9.65 -22.65
C SER A 61 -23.23 8.69 -23.33
N SER A 62 -24.50 8.82 -22.95
CA SER A 62 -25.58 9.12 -23.91
C SER A 62 -26.67 9.93 -23.22
N ALA A 63 -27.03 11.05 -23.83
CA ALA A 63 -27.87 12.13 -23.31
C ALA A 63 -29.38 11.84 -23.40
N ARG A 64 -30.13 12.24 -22.36
CA ARG A 64 -31.33 13.09 -22.38
C ARG A 64 -31.80 13.32 -20.95
#